data_AF-A0A513U442-F1
#
_entry.id   AF-A0A513U442-F1
#
_cell.length_a   1.000
_cell.length_b   1.000
_cell.length_c   1.000
_cell.angle_alpha   90.00
_cell.angle_beta   90.00
_cell.angle_gamma   90.00
#
_symmetry.space_group_name_H-M   'P 1'
#
loop_
_entity.id
_entity.type
_entity.pdbx_description
1 polymer ?
#
loop_
_entity_poly.entity_id
_entity_poly.type
_entity_poly.pdbx_seq_one_letter_code
_entity_poly.pdbx_strand_id
1 'polypeptide(L)'
;YSTSKGEMNLTGTVENNLPTRSLRVAPSGGNGEERSWSTIYGISRSKAETVRDWLMPRLNQRMDVQALAREMGITSRQAATQHQNWDALVKYLKMHNYAVKGEKMSKSMAESVLLHNVLTAKNNF
;
A
#
# COMPACT_ATOMS: atom_id res chain seq x y z
N TYR A 1 24.41 -8.39 -50.21
CA TYR A 1 23.12 -7.70 -50.04
C TYR A 1 22.11 -8.65 -49.40
N SER A 2 21.62 -8.26 -48.22
CA SER A 2 20.31 -8.50 -47.58
C SER A 2 19.65 -9.90 -47.49
N THR A 3 19.60 -10.40 -46.24
CA THR A 3 18.43 -10.85 -45.43
C THR A 3 17.37 -11.78 -46.02
N SER A 4 17.14 -12.93 -45.37
CA SER A 4 15.95 -13.13 -44.49
C SER A 4 15.88 -14.53 -43.84
N LYS A 5 15.43 -14.51 -42.58
CA LYS A 5 14.69 -15.51 -41.78
C LYS A 5 14.64 -16.97 -42.23
N GLY A 6 15.05 -17.85 -41.31
CA GLY A 6 14.61 -19.24 -41.25
C GLY A 6 14.68 -19.72 -39.79
N GLU A 7 13.53 -19.95 -39.18
CA GLU A 7 13.40 -20.66 -37.91
C GLU A 7 13.96 -22.07 -38.06
N MET A 8 14.80 -22.51 -37.12
CA MET A 8 15.02 -23.93 -36.85
C MET A 8 15.06 -24.13 -35.34
N ASN A 9 13.90 -24.49 -34.79
CA ASN A 9 13.80 -25.24 -33.54
C ASN A 9 14.54 -26.57 -33.74
N LEU A 10 15.56 -26.85 -32.94
CA LEU A 10 16.00 -28.22 -32.66
C LEU A 10 16.48 -28.29 -31.21
N THR A 11 15.54 -28.75 -30.41
CA THR A 11 15.61 -29.32 -29.07
C THR A 11 16.97 -29.95 -28.74
N GLY A 12 17.73 -29.27 -27.89
CA GLY A 12 18.84 -29.86 -27.15
C GLY A 12 18.47 -29.90 -25.67
N THR A 13 17.75 -30.94 -25.25
CA THR A 13 17.55 -31.23 -23.83
C THR A 13 18.87 -31.70 -23.26
N VAL A 14 19.56 -30.84 -22.52
CA VAL A 14 20.58 -31.26 -21.55
C VAL A 14 19.97 -31.07 -20.18
N GLU A 15 19.45 -32.17 -19.63
CA GLU A 15 19.08 -32.27 -18.23
C GLU A 15 20.36 -32.15 -17.39
N ASN A 16 20.55 -30.99 -16.75
CA ASN A 16 21.51 -30.86 -15.67
C ASN A 16 20.76 -30.57 -14.37
N ASN A 17 20.64 -31.61 -13.56
CA ASN A 17 20.12 -31.60 -12.19
C ASN A 17 21.02 -30.76 -11.27
N LEU A 18 20.74 -29.46 -11.19
CA LEU A 18 21.23 -28.57 -10.14
C LEU A 18 20.08 -27.63 -9.75
N PRO A 19 19.80 -27.40 -8.46
CA PRO A 19 18.73 -26.52 -8.04
C PRO A 19 19.11 -25.08 -8.39
N THR A 20 18.70 -24.62 -9.57
CA THR A 20 18.82 -23.23 -9.99
C THR A 20 17.87 -22.39 -9.13
N ARG A 21 18.41 -21.89 -8.02
CA ARG A 21 17.87 -20.71 -7.32
C ARG A 21 17.68 -19.64 -8.38
N SER A 22 16.42 -19.42 -8.78
CA SER A 22 16.08 -18.37 -9.74
C SER A 22 16.42 -17.03 -9.09
N LEU A 23 17.58 -16.48 -9.44
CA LEU A 23 17.89 -15.08 -9.21
C LEU A 23 16.87 -14.30 -10.05
N ARG A 24 15.82 -13.80 -9.39
CA ARG A 24 14.93 -12.80 -9.99
C ARG A 24 15.80 -11.60 -10.32
N VAL A 25 16.15 -11.50 -11.59
CA VAL A 25 16.71 -10.29 -12.20
C VAL A 25 15.67 -9.21 -11.96
N ALA A 26 15.97 -8.30 -11.03
CA ALA A 26 15.20 -7.07 -10.91
C ALA A 26 15.32 -6.34 -12.26
N PRO A 27 14.22 -5.85 -12.86
CA PRO A 27 14.33 -5.02 -14.04
C PRO A 27 15.12 -3.77 -13.65
N SER A 28 16.36 -3.71 -14.13
CA SER A 28 17.22 -2.54 -14.08
C SER A 28 16.73 -1.61 -15.17
N GLY A 29 15.86 -0.67 -14.81
CA GLY A 29 15.25 0.23 -15.79
C GLY A 29 14.11 1.04 -15.20
N GLY A 30 14.45 2.21 -14.69
CA GLY A 30 13.48 3.23 -14.31
C GLY A 30 14.07 4.08 -13.20
N ASN A 31 14.50 5.29 -13.55
CA ASN A 31 14.67 6.35 -12.57
C ASN A 31 13.47 6.29 -11.63
N GLY A 32 13.73 5.99 -10.36
CA GLY A 32 12.72 5.91 -9.33
C GLY A 32 12.18 7.30 -9.07
N GLU A 33 11.31 7.80 -9.95
CA GLU A 33 10.24 8.68 -9.51
C GLU A 33 9.60 7.95 -8.34
N GLU A 34 9.87 8.46 -7.14
CA GLU A 34 9.39 7.88 -5.90
C GLU A 34 7.87 7.93 -5.95
N ARG A 35 7.26 6.87 -6.47
CA ARG A 35 5.82 6.81 -6.71
C ARG A 35 5.13 7.16 -5.40
N SER A 36 4.38 8.25 -5.40
CA SER A 36 3.71 8.77 -4.21
C SER A 36 2.98 7.65 -3.50
N TRP A 37 3.30 7.44 -2.22
CA TRP A 37 2.78 6.32 -1.44
C TRP A 37 1.38 6.62 -0.90
N SER A 38 1.14 7.89 -0.56
CA SER A 38 -0.14 8.43 -0.09
C SER A 38 -0.23 9.94 -0.33
N THR A 39 -1.45 10.46 -0.31
CA THR A 39 -1.73 11.91 -0.25
C THR A 39 -2.21 12.26 1.15
N ILE A 40 -1.64 13.31 1.75
CA ILE A 40 -2.06 13.84 3.06
C ILE A 40 -2.21 15.36 2.94
N TYR A 41 -3.43 15.86 3.19
CA TYR A 41 -3.84 17.25 2.99
C TYR A 41 -3.46 17.80 1.61
N GLY A 42 -3.67 17.00 0.57
CA GLY A 42 -3.42 17.40 -0.82
C GLY A 42 -1.95 17.29 -1.25
N ILE A 43 -1.05 16.95 -0.33
CA ILE A 43 0.38 16.80 -0.63
C ILE A 43 0.68 15.32 -0.86
N SER A 44 1.16 14.99 -2.06
CA SER A 44 1.74 13.68 -2.36
C SER A 44 2.99 13.46 -1.50
N ARG A 45 3.05 12.33 -0.78
CA ARG A 45 4.16 11.98 0.11
C ARG A 45 4.79 10.66 -0.29
N SER A 46 6.09 10.55 -0.07
CA SER A 46 6.79 9.28 -0.18
C SER A 46 6.34 8.30 0.91
N LYS A 47 6.78 7.04 0.79
CA LYS A 47 6.54 6.02 1.81
C LYS A 47 7.20 6.41 3.14
N ALA A 48 8.44 6.91 3.08
CA ALA A 48 9.18 7.29 4.26
C ALA A 48 8.49 8.44 4.98
N GLU A 49 8.08 9.49 4.26
CA GLU A 49 7.35 10.62 4.84
C GLU A 49 5.98 10.21 5.40
N THR A 50 5.23 9.40 4.66
CA THR A 50 3.92 8.92 5.11
C THR A 50 4.06 8.12 6.41
N VAL A 51 4.99 7.17 6.45
CA VAL A 51 5.12 6.27 7.59
C VAL A 51 5.81 6.97 8.76
N ARG A 52 7.01 7.51 8.57
CA ARG A 52 7.86 8.05 9.64
C ARG A 52 7.34 9.37 10.17
N ASP A 53 6.91 10.27 9.28
CA ASP A 53 6.62 11.66 9.66
C ASP A 53 5.13 11.86 9.97
N TRP A 54 4.25 11.04 9.38
CA TRP A 54 2.80 11.11 9.60
C TRP A 54 2.25 10.02 10.48
N LEU A 55 2.36 8.75 10.08
CA LEU A 55 1.60 7.68 10.73
C LEU A 55 2.22 7.17 12.03
N MET A 56 3.55 7.02 12.08
CA MET A 56 4.28 6.47 13.23
C MET A 56 4.17 7.33 14.50
N PRO A 57 4.21 8.68 14.44
CA PRO A 57 3.97 9.51 15.62
C PRO A 57 2.59 9.28 16.24
N ARG A 58 1.53 9.20 15.42
CA ARG A 58 0.16 8.90 15.90
C ARG A 58 0.08 7.49 16.48
N LEU A 59 0.77 6.53 15.87
CA LEU A 59 0.83 5.16 16.37
C LEU A 59 1.51 5.10 17.75
N ASN A 60 2.62 5.81 17.93
CA ASN A 60 3.35 5.89 19.20
C ASN A 60 2.54 6.57 20.30
N GLN A 61 1.73 7.56 19.93
CA GLN A 61 0.78 8.22 20.83
C GLN A 61 -0.48 7.38 21.11
N ARG A 62 -0.58 6.18 20.52
CA ARG A 62 -1.78 5.31 20.59
C ARG A 62 -3.06 6.06 20.20
N MET A 63 -2.96 6.95 19.22
CA MET A 63 -4.10 7.69 18.72
C MET A 63 -5.13 6.72 18.14
N ASP A 64 -6.39 6.91 18.49
CA ASP A 64 -7.45 6.08 17.93
C ASP A 64 -7.67 6.39 16.44
N VAL A 65 -8.05 5.38 15.66
CA VAL A 65 -8.27 5.51 14.21
C VAL A 65 -9.39 6.51 13.90
N GLN A 66 -10.40 6.62 14.77
CA GLN A 66 -11.47 7.61 14.66
C GLN A 66 -10.95 9.03 14.90
N ALA A 67 -10.07 9.20 15.90
CA ALA A 67 -9.45 10.50 16.18
C ALA A 67 -8.61 10.97 14.99
N LEU A 68 -7.84 10.06 14.38
CA LEU A 68 -7.07 10.38 13.18
C LEU A 68 -7.97 10.71 11.98
N ALA A 69 -9.07 9.99 11.77
CA ALA A 69 -10.02 10.29 10.71
C ALA A 69 -10.58 11.73 10.83
N ARG A 70 -10.92 12.14 12.05
CA ARG A 70 -11.39 13.50 12.36
C ARG A 70 -10.30 14.54 12.18
N GLU A 71 -9.08 14.27 12.65
CA GLU A 71 -7.92 15.15 12.43
C GLU A 71 -7.73 15.38 10.93
N MET A 72 -7.76 14.30 10.13
CA MET A 72 -7.65 14.33 8.68
C MET A 72 -8.87 14.90 7.93
N GLY A 73 -9.91 15.38 8.63
CA GLY A 73 -11.11 15.95 8.01
C GLY A 73 -12.03 14.93 7.32
N ILE A 74 -11.84 13.63 7.54
CA ILE A 74 -12.75 12.58 7.05
C ILE A 74 -13.92 12.50 8.03
N THR A 75 -14.92 13.36 7.83
CA THR A 75 -16.08 13.52 8.73
C THR A 75 -17.37 12.92 8.17
N SER A 76 -17.37 12.32 6.99
CA SER A 76 -18.54 11.68 6.40
C SER A 76 -18.18 10.34 5.79
N ARG A 77 -18.98 9.32 6.08
CA ARG A 77 -18.84 7.98 5.49
C ARG A 77 -19.05 7.98 3.98
N GLN A 78 -20.02 8.75 3.50
CA GLN A 78 -20.49 8.75 2.10
C GLN A 78 -19.39 9.25 1.16
N ALA A 79 -18.60 10.23 1.59
CA ALA A 79 -17.50 10.80 0.82
C ALA A 79 -16.11 10.27 1.24
N ALA A 80 -16.04 9.39 2.24
CA ALA A 80 -14.78 8.96 2.84
C ALA A 80 -13.81 8.35 1.82
N THR A 81 -14.30 7.48 0.94
CA THR A 81 -13.47 6.75 -0.04
C THR A 81 -12.91 7.62 -1.15
N GLN A 82 -13.54 8.77 -1.41
CA GLN A 82 -13.09 9.77 -2.38
C GLN A 82 -12.20 10.84 -1.74
N HIS A 83 -12.10 10.86 -0.41
CA HIS A 83 -11.32 11.84 0.30
C HIS A 83 -9.82 11.64 0.04
N GLN A 84 -9.09 12.74 -0.16
CA GLN A 84 -7.65 12.72 -0.41
C GLN A 84 -6.84 11.97 0.67
N ASN A 85 -7.31 12.01 1.92
CA ASN A 85 -6.65 11.37 3.06
C ASN A 85 -7.07 9.89 3.27
N TRP A 86 -8.00 9.36 2.46
CA TRP A 86 -8.56 8.01 2.63
C TRP A 86 -7.47 6.94 2.67
N ASP A 87 -6.57 6.99 1.70
CA ASP A 87 -5.51 6.00 1.56
C ASP A 87 -4.52 6.03 2.75
N ALA A 88 -4.26 7.21 3.32
CA ALA A 88 -3.46 7.35 4.53
C ALA A 88 -4.17 6.74 5.75
N LEU A 89 -5.49 6.96 5.89
CA LEU A 89 -6.29 6.39 6.97
C LEU A 89 -6.35 4.85 6.88
N VAL A 90 -6.52 4.29 5.68
CA VAL A 90 -6.48 2.84 5.45
C VAL A 90 -5.13 2.26 5.87
N LYS A 91 -4.02 2.93 5.50
CA LYS A 91 -2.67 2.50 5.91
C LYS A 91 -2.47 2.59 7.41
N TYR A 92 -2.99 3.64 8.06
CA TYR A 92 -2.92 3.78 9.50
C TYR A 92 -3.64 2.64 10.22
N LEU A 93 -4.88 2.31 9.84
CA LEU A 93 -5.62 1.21 10.46
C LEU A 93 -4.87 -0.12 10.33
N LYS A 94 -4.23 -0.39 9.18
CA LYS A 94 -3.42 -1.60 8.99
C LYS A 94 -2.20 -1.63 9.92
N MET A 95 -1.51 -0.50 10.07
CA MET A 95 -0.37 -0.37 10.99
C MET A 95 -0.82 -0.52 12.45
N HIS A 96 -1.93 0.12 12.82
CA HIS A 96 -2.54 0.03 14.15
C HIS A 96 -2.95 -1.40 14.49
N ASN A 97 -3.64 -2.10 13.57
CA ASN A 97 -4.00 -3.50 13.77
C ASN A 97 -2.77 -4.40 13.97
N TYR A 98 -1.71 -4.20 13.18
CA TYR A 98 -0.49 -4.96 13.33
C TYR A 98 0.21 -4.66 14.66
N ALA A 99 0.25 -3.40 15.09
CA ALA A 99 0.84 -3.01 16.36
C ALA A 99 0.08 -3.55 17.58
N VAL A 100 -1.26 -3.64 17.49
CA VAL A 100 -2.11 -4.11 18.60
C VAL A 100 -2.25 -5.63 18.63
N LYS A 101 -2.46 -6.26 17.48
CA LYS A 101 -2.78 -7.70 17.38
C LYS A 101 -1.64 -8.57 16.85
N GLY A 102 -0.58 -7.97 16.30
CA GLY A 102 0.48 -8.70 15.59
C GLY A 102 0.05 -9.25 14.22
N GLU A 103 -1.18 -8.97 13.77
CA GLU A 103 -1.77 -9.54 12.57
C GLU A 103 -1.80 -8.54 11.41
N LYS A 104 -1.44 -9.02 10.22
CA LYS A 104 -1.55 -8.23 9.00
C LYS A 104 -3.01 -8.19 8.54
N MET A 105 -3.50 -6.98 8.27
CA MET A 105 -4.84 -6.76 7.72
C MET A 105 -4.76 -6.50 6.20
N SER A 106 -5.66 -7.10 5.42
CA SER A 106 -5.78 -6.81 3.99
C SER A 106 -6.35 -5.41 3.75
N LYS A 107 -6.16 -4.84 2.56
CA LYS A 107 -6.70 -3.52 2.23
C LYS A 107 -8.23 -3.50 2.29
N SER A 108 -8.89 -4.47 1.65
CA SER A 108 -10.36 -4.58 1.64
C SER A 108 -10.95 -4.74 3.05
N MET A 109 -10.27 -5.49 3.93
CA MET A 109 -10.70 -5.63 5.32
C MET A 109 -10.57 -4.30 6.07
N ALA A 110 -9.47 -3.57 5.88
CA ALA A 110 -9.28 -2.26 6.50
C ALA A 110 -10.33 -1.25 6.04
N GLU A 111 -10.61 -1.19 4.73
CA GLU A 111 -11.65 -0.33 4.16
C GLU A 111 -13.04 -0.69 4.72
N SER A 112 -13.36 -1.97 4.84
CA SER A 112 -14.61 -2.44 5.45
C SER A 112 -14.72 -2.02 6.91
N VAL A 113 -13.68 -2.25 7.72
CA VAL A 113 -13.67 -1.83 9.14
C VAL A 113 -13.81 -0.31 9.26
N LEU A 114 -13.15 0.48 8.40
CA LEU A 114 -13.31 1.93 8.42
C LEU A 114 -14.76 2.34 8.13
N LEU A 115 -15.39 1.78 7.10
CA LEU A 115 -16.76 2.16 6.72
C LEU A 115 -17.84 1.65 7.69
N HIS A 116 -17.64 0.46 8.26
CA HIS A 116 -18.68 -0.22 9.05
C HIS A 116 -18.50 -0.12 10.56
N ASN A 117 -17.30 0.18 11.05
CA ASN A 117 -17.02 0.24 12.49
C ASN A 117 -16.52 1.63 12.92
N VAL A 118 -15.66 2.28 12.13
CA VAL A 118 -15.05 3.56 12.51
C VAL A 118 -15.92 4.76 12.11
N LEU A 119 -16.31 4.84 10.84
CA LEU A 119 -17.06 5.96 10.26
C LEU A 119 -18.58 5.69 10.27
N THR A 120 -19.11 5.30 11.43
CA THR A 120 -20.56 5.02 11.57
C THR A 120 -21.30 6.20 12.17
N ALA A 121 -22.60 6.31 11.91
CA ALA A 121 -23.47 7.33 12.52
C ALA A 121 -23.46 7.27 14.06
N LYS A 122 -23.24 6.08 14.66
CA LYS A 122 -23.08 5.93 16.11
C LYS A 122 -21.87 6.67 16.68
N ASN A 123 -20.88 6.96 15.83
CA ASN A 123 -19.66 7.65 16.19
C ASN A 123 -19.73 9.17 15.89
N ASN A 124 -20.96 9.73 15.76
CA ASN A 124 -21.26 11.12 15.44
C ASN A 124 -20.59 11.59 14.12
N PHE A 125 -20.75 10.81 13.05
CA PHE A 125 -20.38 11.17 11.67
C PHE A 125 -21.63 11.39 10.83
#